data_AF-A0A292SSN8-F1
#
_entry.id   AF-A0A292SSN8-F1
#
_cell.length_a   1.000
_cell.length_b   1.000
_cell.length_c   1.000
_cell.angle_alpha   90.00
_cell.angle_beta   90.00
_cell.angle_gamma   90.00
#
_symmetry.space_group_name_H-M   'P 1'
#
loop_
_entity.id
_entity.type
_entity.pdbx_description
1 polymer ?
#
loop_
_entity_poly.entity_id
_entity_poly.type
_entity_poly.pdbx_seq_one_letter_code
_entity_poly.pdbx_strand_id
1 'polypeptide(L)'
;MLYYTDLHIHSKYSRATSKSCNLEELAFWAKKKGLSLISTGDFTHPAWFNEIKEKLVPSENGTFRLKPEIEKEIFQGTEPVKFILSVEISTIYKKWDKTRKVHHVCFVPDLQAAENFRQKLETIGNIKSDGRPILGLDSRDLLETVLEAGENSYIIPAHIWTPWFSVLGSKSGFDSIEDCYGDLAEHIFAVETGLSSDPEMNWHVSKLDKFRLVSNSDAHSPSKLAREATVFTKEPDYYSIMNALKTGDGYCGTVEFFPEEGKYHEDGHRKCNVCLTPEETKALNGICPVCGKPLTIGVSYRVNELSDRKEIIIPPATAGQTFSLVPLQEILAEILGVGTASKSVSAEYERLTSKFGSELSILREVPVDELKRSSTLLGEAVSRLRTGKVIKQAGYDGEYGIIRLFEDGELVKKKVCKPKA
;
A
#
# COMPACT_ATOMS: atom_id res chain seq x y z
N MET A 1 -4.91 -21.11 7.06
CA MET A 1 -5.72 -20.59 5.93
C MET A 1 -5.05 -19.29 5.49
N LEU A 2 -5.01 -18.95 4.20
CA LEU A 2 -4.46 -17.66 3.79
C LEU A 2 -5.40 -16.53 4.20
N TYR A 3 -4.85 -15.42 4.67
CA TYR A 3 -5.59 -14.18 4.90
C TYR A 3 -4.78 -12.97 4.44
N TYR A 4 -5.50 -11.90 4.12
CA TYR A 4 -4.94 -10.64 3.61
C TYR A 4 -5.10 -9.53 4.64
N THR A 5 -4.11 -8.65 4.70
CA THR A 5 -4.09 -7.50 5.60
C THR A 5 -3.73 -6.21 4.88
N ASP A 6 -4.25 -5.11 5.41
CA ASP A 6 -3.92 -3.75 4.96
C ASP A 6 -3.66 -2.89 6.21
N LEU A 7 -2.37 -2.72 6.53
CA LEU A 7 -1.90 -2.25 7.83
C LEU A 7 -1.47 -0.78 7.85
N HIS A 8 -1.57 -0.11 6.71
CA HIS A 8 -1.30 1.32 6.57
C HIS A 8 -2.48 1.97 5.85
N ILE A 9 -3.35 2.62 6.63
CA ILE A 9 -4.55 3.31 6.14
C ILE A 9 -4.75 4.61 6.93
N HIS A 10 -5.63 5.48 6.43
CA HIS A 10 -5.96 6.73 7.10
C HIS A 10 -7.44 6.87 7.43
N SER A 11 -7.70 7.53 8.56
CA SER A 11 -9.02 7.93 9.02
C SER A 11 -9.49 9.22 8.35
N LYS A 12 -10.77 9.54 8.51
CA LYS A 12 -11.36 10.82 8.09
C LYS A 12 -10.72 12.08 8.71
N TYR A 13 -9.82 11.93 9.69
CA TYR A 13 -9.09 13.04 10.32
C TYR A 13 -7.74 13.34 9.66
N SER A 14 -7.26 12.49 8.76
CA SER A 14 -6.08 12.77 7.94
C SER A 14 -6.40 13.72 6.79
N ARG A 15 -5.42 14.54 6.40
CA ARG A 15 -5.55 15.42 5.22
C ARG A 15 -5.81 14.62 3.95
N ALA A 16 -6.57 15.23 3.04
CA ALA A 16 -6.93 14.65 1.73
C ALA A 16 -7.58 13.25 1.80
N THR A 17 -8.16 12.90 2.95
CA THR A 17 -8.84 11.62 3.18
C THR A 17 -10.36 11.79 3.10
N SER A 18 -11.06 10.78 2.59
CA SER A 18 -12.52 10.78 2.51
C SER A 18 -13.16 10.91 3.90
N LYS A 19 -14.25 11.67 3.98
CA LYS A 19 -15.10 11.71 5.20
C LYS A 19 -15.69 10.35 5.55
N SER A 20 -15.76 9.44 4.58
CA SER A 20 -16.23 8.07 4.77
C SER A 20 -15.16 7.13 5.37
N CYS A 21 -13.92 7.58 5.61
CA CYS A 21 -12.94 6.78 6.37
C CYS A 21 -13.27 6.75 7.88
N ASN A 22 -14.43 6.20 8.22
CA ASN A 22 -14.83 5.82 9.59
C ASN A 22 -14.70 4.30 9.76
N LEU A 23 -14.75 3.79 10.99
CA LEU A 23 -14.48 2.38 11.30
C LEU A 23 -15.47 1.43 10.59
N GLU A 24 -16.72 1.85 10.49
CA GLU A 24 -17.81 1.08 9.90
C GLU A 24 -17.63 0.90 8.38
N GLU A 25 -17.41 2.00 7.67
CA GLU A 25 -17.16 1.97 6.22
C GLU A 25 -15.85 1.27 5.87
N LEU A 26 -14.80 1.45 6.69
CA LEU A 26 -13.55 0.73 6.53
C LEU A 26 -13.75 -0.79 6.69
N ALA A 27 -14.48 -1.22 7.72
CA ALA A 27 -14.83 -2.63 7.93
C ALA A 27 -15.66 -3.20 6.77
N PHE A 28 -16.67 -2.46 6.31
CA PHE A 28 -17.51 -2.85 5.18
C PHE A 28 -16.69 -3.06 3.90
N TRP A 29 -15.85 -2.09 3.56
CA TRP A 29 -15.00 -2.18 2.37
C TRP A 29 -13.91 -3.23 2.51
N ALA A 30 -13.30 -3.37 3.69
CA ALA A 30 -12.32 -4.43 3.96
C ALA A 30 -12.90 -5.82 3.69
N LYS A 31 -14.13 -6.09 4.15
CA LYS A 31 -14.83 -7.35 3.87
C LYS A 31 -15.04 -7.56 2.37
N LYS A 32 -15.49 -6.51 1.68
CA LYS A 32 -15.74 -6.55 0.24
C LYS A 32 -14.48 -6.76 -0.58
N LYS A 33 -13.36 -6.18 -0.14
CA LYS A 33 -12.04 -6.38 -0.72
C LYS A 33 -11.49 -7.77 -0.42
N GLY A 34 -11.82 -8.35 0.72
CA GLY A 34 -11.36 -9.68 1.15
C GLY A 34 -10.24 -9.64 2.18
N LEU A 35 -10.14 -8.52 2.91
CA LEU A 35 -9.21 -8.36 4.02
C LEU A 35 -9.83 -8.98 5.28
N SER A 36 -9.03 -9.74 6.03
CA SER A 36 -9.45 -10.32 7.32
C SER A 36 -9.08 -9.43 8.49
N LEU A 37 -8.04 -8.62 8.34
CA LEU A 37 -7.55 -7.71 9.36
C LEU A 37 -7.02 -6.43 8.70
N ILE A 38 -7.40 -5.29 9.23
CA ILE A 38 -6.86 -3.98 8.84
C ILE A 38 -6.29 -3.26 10.06
N SER A 39 -5.53 -2.20 9.85
CA SER A 39 -5.20 -1.30 10.95
C SER A 39 -6.32 -0.27 11.20
N THR A 40 -6.30 0.42 12.33
CA THR A 40 -7.18 1.56 12.57
C THR A 40 -6.78 2.81 11.80
N GLY A 41 -5.47 2.96 11.51
CA GLY A 41 -4.87 4.23 11.15
C GLY A 41 -5.00 5.28 12.27
N ASP A 42 -4.16 6.30 12.23
CA ASP A 42 -4.33 7.60 12.89
C ASP A 42 -4.67 7.58 14.40
N PHE A 43 -4.38 6.52 15.16
CA PHE A 43 -4.91 6.37 16.53
C PHE A 43 -4.46 7.51 17.47
N THR A 44 -3.45 8.29 17.11
CA THR A 44 -2.98 9.41 17.93
C THR A 44 -3.96 10.58 17.93
N HIS A 45 -4.75 10.76 16.86
CA HIS A 45 -5.68 11.88 16.75
C HIS A 45 -6.77 11.78 17.83
N PRO A 46 -6.95 12.79 18.70
CA PRO A 46 -7.80 12.66 19.90
C PRO A 46 -9.25 12.27 19.61
N ALA A 47 -9.86 12.86 18.58
CA ALA A 47 -11.24 12.53 18.22
C ALA A 47 -11.36 11.12 17.63
N TRP A 48 -10.33 10.67 16.89
CA TRP A 48 -10.32 9.32 16.33
C TRP A 48 -10.09 8.27 17.41
N PHE A 49 -9.18 8.55 18.34
CA PHE A 49 -8.93 7.69 19.50
C PHE A 49 -10.18 7.52 20.37
N ASN A 50 -10.99 8.57 20.52
CA ASN A 50 -12.28 8.46 21.20
C ASN A 50 -13.26 7.58 20.42
N GLU A 51 -13.35 7.72 19.09
CA GLU A 51 -14.17 6.81 18.27
C GLU A 51 -13.70 5.34 18.35
N ILE A 52 -12.38 5.10 18.36
CA ILE A 52 -11.79 3.77 18.58
C ILE A 52 -12.26 3.18 19.90
N LYS A 53 -12.12 3.92 21.01
CA LYS A 53 -12.58 3.46 22.34
C LYS A 53 -14.10 3.29 22.44
N GLU A 54 -14.86 4.10 21.72
CA GLU A 54 -16.32 4.05 21.74
C GLU A 54 -16.86 2.88 20.93
N LYS A 55 -16.27 2.57 19.78
CA LYS A 55 -16.84 1.64 18.79
C LYS A 55 -16.14 0.30 18.71
N LEU A 56 -14.89 0.20 19.18
CA LEU A 56 -14.15 -1.06 19.21
C LEU A 56 -14.16 -1.70 20.59
N VAL A 57 -14.15 -3.04 20.61
CA VAL A 57 -13.92 -3.86 21.80
C VAL A 57 -12.66 -4.69 21.59
N PRO A 58 -11.84 -4.91 22.63
CA PRO A 58 -10.73 -5.84 22.54
C PRO A 58 -11.19 -7.24 22.13
N SER A 59 -10.38 -7.89 21.30
CA SER A 59 -10.50 -9.28 20.90
C SER A 59 -9.17 -10.00 21.19
N GLU A 60 -9.02 -11.24 20.74
CA GLU A 60 -7.88 -12.08 21.08
C GLU A 60 -6.55 -11.50 20.56
N ASN A 61 -5.46 -11.71 21.32
CA ASN A 61 -4.09 -11.51 20.86
C ASN A 61 -3.79 -10.12 20.25
N GLY A 62 -4.20 -9.04 20.93
CA GLY A 62 -3.89 -7.67 20.52
C GLY A 62 -4.73 -7.15 19.34
N THR A 63 -5.86 -7.79 19.05
CA THR A 63 -6.81 -7.32 18.04
C THR A 63 -8.01 -6.62 18.66
N PHE A 64 -8.73 -5.91 17.83
CA PHE A 64 -9.97 -5.22 18.15
C PHE A 64 -11.05 -5.60 17.14
N ARG A 65 -12.30 -5.50 17.56
CA ARG A 65 -13.47 -5.74 16.72
C ARG A 65 -14.46 -4.61 16.93
N LEU A 66 -15.28 -4.33 15.92
CA LEU A 66 -16.42 -3.44 16.11
C LEU A 66 -17.33 -4.03 17.20
N LYS A 67 -18.03 -3.17 17.93
CA LYS A 67 -19.02 -3.62 18.91
C LYS A 67 -20.07 -4.53 18.24
N PRO A 68 -20.58 -5.57 18.92
CA PRO A 68 -21.45 -6.58 18.31
C PRO A 68 -22.69 -6.01 17.59
N GLU A 69 -23.27 -4.93 18.10
CA GLU A 69 -24.38 -4.23 17.48
C GLU A 69 -24.04 -3.62 16.11
N ILE A 70 -22.82 -3.08 15.96
CA ILE A 70 -22.32 -2.50 14.70
C ILE A 70 -21.94 -3.62 13.73
N GLU A 71 -21.26 -4.66 14.22
CA GLU A 71 -20.87 -5.82 13.40
C GLU A 71 -22.08 -6.51 12.77
N LYS A 72 -23.19 -6.62 13.51
CA LYS A 72 -24.41 -7.23 13.01
C LYS A 72 -24.97 -6.51 11.79
N GLU A 73 -24.89 -5.18 11.77
CA GLU A 73 -25.37 -4.36 10.65
C GLU A 73 -24.48 -4.52 9.41
N ILE A 74 -23.16 -4.60 9.60
CA ILE A 74 -22.18 -4.63 8.51
C ILE A 74 -22.00 -6.03 7.93
N PHE A 75 -21.80 -7.03 8.79
CA PHE A 75 -21.36 -8.36 8.37
C PHE A 75 -22.50 -9.37 8.24
N GLN A 76 -23.70 -9.06 8.76
CA GLN A 76 -24.92 -9.88 8.64
C GLN A 76 -24.69 -11.37 8.97
N GLY A 77 -23.86 -11.67 9.97
CA GLY A 77 -23.54 -13.04 10.41
C GLY A 77 -22.36 -13.71 9.70
N THR A 78 -21.65 -13.01 8.81
CA THR A 78 -20.36 -13.46 8.27
C THR A 78 -19.19 -13.11 9.19
N GLU A 79 -18.04 -13.78 8.99
CA GLU A 79 -16.82 -13.52 9.76
C GLU A 79 -16.43 -12.02 9.71
N PRO A 80 -16.27 -11.35 10.85
CA PRO A 80 -15.97 -9.93 10.91
C PRO A 80 -14.51 -9.62 10.58
N VAL A 81 -14.26 -8.39 10.15
CA VAL A 81 -12.92 -7.85 9.97
C VAL A 81 -12.37 -7.40 11.32
N LYS A 82 -11.15 -7.81 11.65
CA LYS A 82 -10.43 -7.38 12.85
C LYS A 82 -9.62 -6.11 12.59
N PHE A 83 -9.32 -5.40 13.68
CA PHE A 83 -8.49 -4.20 13.68
C PHE A 83 -7.24 -4.40 14.54
N ILE A 84 -6.13 -3.79 14.15
CA ILE A 84 -4.98 -3.53 15.03
C ILE A 84 -4.70 -2.03 15.10
N LEU A 85 -4.05 -1.57 16.17
CA LEU A 85 -3.76 -0.15 16.35
C LEU A 85 -2.50 0.22 15.55
N SER A 86 -2.66 1.12 14.59
CA SER A 86 -1.54 1.76 13.90
C SER A 86 -1.74 3.26 13.71
N VAL A 87 -0.64 3.96 13.50
CA VAL A 87 -0.60 5.38 13.14
C VAL A 87 0.60 5.62 12.24
N GLU A 88 0.42 6.40 11.18
CA GLU A 88 1.56 6.94 10.44
C GLU A 88 2.02 8.26 11.09
N ILE A 89 3.31 8.38 11.36
CA ILE A 89 3.94 9.61 11.84
C ILE A 89 4.87 10.16 10.77
N SER A 90 4.73 11.44 10.46
CA SER A 90 5.61 12.17 9.54
C SER A 90 6.68 12.90 10.34
N THR A 91 7.95 12.56 10.14
CA THR A 91 9.09 13.24 10.75
C THR A 91 9.71 14.23 9.79
N ILE A 92 10.01 15.44 10.26
CA ILE A 92 10.73 16.47 9.48
C ILE A 92 11.82 17.10 10.35
N TYR A 93 13.08 16.82 10.04
CA TYR A 93 14.22 17.24 10.87
C TYR A 93 15.48 17.45 10.02
N LYS A 94 16.54 18.02 10.60
CA LYS A 94 17.85 18.14 9.93
C LYS A 94 18.80 17.06 10.45
N LYS A 95 19.45 16.34 9.54
CA LYS A 95 20.51 15.34 9.85
C LYS A 95 21.51 15.28 8.71
N TRP A 96 22.79 15.36 9.03
CA TRP A 96 23.91 15.40 8.07
C TRP A 96 23.72 16.47 6.99
N ASP A 97 23.46 17.71 7.42
CA ASP A 97 23.25 18.90 6.58
C ASP A 97 22.10 18.81 5.56
N LYS A 98 21.25 17.79 5.66
CA LYS A 98 20.05 17.61 4.82
C LYS A 98 18.80 17.68 5.67
N THR A 99 17.75 18.30 5.12
CA THR A 99 16.40 18.18 5.66
C THR A 99 15.85 16.80 5.30
N ARG A 100 15.61 15.98 6.32
CA ARG A 100 15.01 14.66 6.22
C ARG A 100 13.50 14.78 6.37
N LYS A 101 12.79 14.00 5.56
CA LYS A 101 11.34 13.83 5.65
C LYS A 101 11.06 12.37 5.47
N VAL A 102 10.49 11.74 6.49
CA VAL A 102 10.30 10.28 6.51
C VAL A 102 9.00 9.95 7.21
N HIS A 103 8.24 9.02 6.65
CA HIS A 103 7.05 8.48 7.26
C HIS A 103 7.29 7.10 7.87
N HIS A 104 6.55 6.83 8.95
CA HIS A 104 6.72 5.65 9.78
C HIS A 104 5.36 5.15 10.24
N VAL A 105 5.03 3.89 9.95
CA VAL A 105 3.84 3.24 10.50
C VAL A 105 4.21 2.63 11.84
N CYS A 106 3.63 3.17 12.91
CA CYS A 106 3.87 2.76 14.28
C CYS A 106 2.74 1.85 14.75
N PHE A 107 3.07 0.72 15.36
CA PHE A 107 2.14 -0.30 15.82
C PHE A 107 2.27 -0.51 17.33
N VAL A 108 1.14 -0.61 18.02
CA VAL A 108 1.08 -0.86 19.47
C VAL A 108 0.06 -1.97 19.76
N PRO A 109 0.30 -2.84 20.77
CA PRO A 109 -0.52 -4.04 20.96
C PRO A 109 -1.90 -3.76 21.58
N ASP A 110 -2.05 -2.65 22.31
CA ASP A 110 -3.26 -2.36 23.07
C ASP A 110 -3.49 -0.86 23.29
N LEU A 111 -4.65 -0.52 23.87
CA LEU A 111 -5.05 0.86 24.15
C LEU A 111 -4.17 1.54 25.21
N GLN A 112 -3.54 0.79 26.11
CA GLN A 112 -2.67 1.36 27.13
C GLN A 112 -1.35 1.81 26.50
N ALA A 113 -0.74 0.97 25.65
CA ALA A 113 0.43 1.33 24.87
C ALA A 113 0.13 2.50 23.90
N ALA A 114 -1.05 2.51 23.27
CA ALA A 114 -1.50 3.64 22.45
C ALA A 114 -1.61 4.94 23.25
N GLU A 115 -2.14 4.90 24.47
CA GLU A 115 -2.24 6.06 25.35
C GLU A 115 -0.85 6.55 25.81
N ASN A 116 0.04 5.64 26.20
CA ASN A 116 1.43 5.97 26.56
C ASN A 116 2.14 6.69 25.40
N PHE A 117 2.01 6.15 24.18
CA PHE A 117 2.59 6.74 22.97
C PHE A 117 2.02 8.13 22.70
N ARG A 118 0.68 8.28 22.77
CA ARG A 118 0.00 9.57 22.60
C ARG A 118 0.50 10.62 23.59
N GLN A 119 0.58 10.28 24.87
CA GLN A 119 1.04 11.20 25.91
C GLN A 119 2.48 11.65 25.66
N LYS A 120 3.37 10.73 25.27
CA LYS A 120 4.76 11.07 24.93
C LYS A 120 4.81 12.00 23.70
N LEU A 121 4.09 11.69 22.62
CA LEU A 121 4.07 12.52 21.41
C LEU A 121 3.48 13.93 21.65
N GLU A 122 2.48 14.08 22.53
CA GLU A 122 1.92 15.39 22.91
C GLU A 122 2.97 16.32 23.53
N THR A 123 4.01 15.78 24.16
CA THR A 123 5.13 16.58 24.70
C THR A 123 6.09 17.07 23.62
N ILE A 124 6.09 16.43 22.45
CA ILE A 124 7.02 16.70 21.35
C ILE A 124 6.39 17.68 20.35
N GLY A 125 5.11 17.51 20.02
CA GLY A 125 4.44 18.35 19.03
C GLY A 125 2.95 18.11 18.90
N ASN A 126 2.38 18.69 17.84
CA ASN A 126 0.94 18.69 17.63
C ASN A 126 0.45 17.37 17.00
N ILE A 127 -0.31 16.58 17.77
CA ILE A 127 -0.98 15.36 17.29
C ILE A 127 -2.49 15.54 17.07
N LYS A 128 -3.00 16.77 17.15
CA LYS A 128 -4.44 17.08 17.20
C LYS A 128 -4.99 17.66 15.90
N SER A 129 -4.14 18.13 14.99
CA SER A 129 -4.57 18.82 13.77
C SER A 129 -4.75 17.93 12.55
N ASP A 130 -4.16 16.73 12.56
CA ASP A 130 -4.10 15.81 11.43
C ASP A 130 -4.06 14.38 11.97
N GLY A 131 -4.68 13.43 11.26
CA GLY A 131 -4.59 12.01 11.54
C GLY A 131 -3.15 11.47 11.40
N ARG A 132 -2.33 12.11 10.56
CA ARG A 132 -0.87 11.94 10.50
C ARG A 132 -0.16 13.14 11.11
N PRO A 133 0.24 13.08 12.39
CA PRO A 133 1.07 14.10 13.00
C PRO A 133 2.37 14.34 12.22
N ILE A 134 2.71 15.62 12.05
CA ILE A 134 3.99 16.06 11.49
C ILE A 134 4.83 16.60 12.63
N LEU A 135 5.94 15.93 12.95
CA LEU A 135 6.76 16.21 14.12
C LEU A 135 8.19 16.56 13.73
N GLY A 136 8.75 17.55 14.42
CA GLY A 136 10.16 17.92 14.34
C GLY A 136 11.06 16.97 15.13
N LEU A 137 11.00 15.68 14.82
CA LEU A 137 11.60 14.58 15.59
C LEU A 137 12.48 13.72 14.69
N ASP A 138 13.66 13.28 15.16
CA ASP A 138 14.50 12.33 14.41
C ASP A 138 13.81 10.96 14.31
N SER A 139 13.97 10.27 13.18
CA SER A 139 13.38 8.94 12.97
C SER A 139 13.87 7.90 14.00
N ARG A 140 15.12 8.01 14.46
CA ARG A 140 15.67 7.18 15.54
C ARG A 140 14.94 7.44 16.87
N ASP A 141 14.69 8.71 17.21
CA ASP A 141 14.04 9.10 18.46
C ASP A 141 12.54 8.75 18.45
N LEU A 142 11.91 8.77 17.28
CA LEU A 142 10.57 8.22 17.10
C LEU A 142 10.54 6.71 17.39
N LEU A 143 11.52 5.95 16.87
CA LEU A 143 11.63 4.52 17.14
C LEU A 143 11.80 4.23 18.64
N GLU A 144 12.67 4.97 19.33
CA GLU A 144 12.79 4.88 20.79
C GLU A 144 11.44 5.15 21.47
N THR A 145 10.74 6.21 21.08
CA THR A 145 9.43 6.57 21.63
C THR A 145 8.38 5.47 21.43
N VAL A 146 8.40 4.77 20.28
CA VAL A 146 7.51 3.63 20.03
C VAL A 146 7.88 2.44 20.92
N LEU A 147 9.17 2.11 21.05
CA LEU A 147 9.63 1.01 21.90
C LEU A 147 9.32 1.26 23.39
N GLU A 148 9.41 2.51 23.84
CA GLU A 148 9.04 2.94 25.20
C GLU A 148 7.52 2.90 25.47
N ALA A 149 6.68 2.92 24.43
CA ALA A 149 5.23 2.96 24.59
C ALA A 149 4.66 1.70 25.24
N GLY A 150 5.28 0.55 24.98
CA GLY A 150 4.92 -0.75 25.54
C GLY A 150 5.64 -1.90 24.87
N GLU A 151 5.76 -3.02 25.58
CA GLU A 151 6.37 -4.24 25.05
C GLU A 151 5.68 -4.66 23.74
N ASN A 152 6.47 -5.15 22.78
CA ASN A 152 6.02 -5.56 21.45
C ASN A 152 5.56 -4.44 20.52
N SER A 153 5.63 -3.16 20.92
CA SER A 153 5.44 -2.04 20.00
C SER A 153 6.57 -1.98 18.96
N TYR A 154 6.25 -1.64 17.71
CA TYR A 154 7.23 -1.64 16.62
C TYR A 154 6.92 -0.61 15.53
N ILE A 155 7.91 -0.33 14.68
CA ILE A 155 7.79 0.53 13.51
C ILE A 155 8.04 -0.28 12.24
N ILE A 156 7.27 0.02 11.20
CA ILE A 156 7.61 -0.26 9.81
C ILE A 156 7.86 1.09 9.11
N PRO A 157 9.04 1.32 8.52
CA PRO A 157 9.25 2.50 7.70
C PRO A 157 8.30 2.46 6.48
N ALA A 158 7.51 3.52 6.30
CA ALA A 158 6.44 3.56 5.32
C ALA A 158 6.98 3.79 3.91
N HIS A 159 6.33 3.15 2.92
CA HIS A 159 6.50 3.34 1.47
C HIS A 159 7.91 3.81 1.06
N ILE A 160 8.95 3.00 1.30
CA ILE A 160 10.34 3.46 1.50
C ILE A 160 11.00 4.12 0.28
N TRP A 161 10.37 4.10 -0.89
CA TRP A 161 10.93 4.62 -2.14
C TRP A 161 10.31 5.91 -2.66
N THR A 162 9.17 6.37 -2.14
CA THR A 162 8.54 7.58 -2.69
C THR A 162 9.53 8.76 -2.59
N PRO A 163 9.64 9.64 -3.62
CA PRO A 163 10.79 10.55 -3.71
C PRO A 163 10.95 11.49 -2.51
N TRP A 164 9.84 11.85 -1.85
CA TRP A 164 9.78 12.60 -0.61
C TRP A 164 9.11 11.76 0.47
N PHE A 165 9.36 12.07 1.75
CA PHE A 165 8.69 11.41 2.88
C PHE A 165 8.96 9.91 3.04
N SER A 166 10.04 9.40 2.43
CA SER A 166 10.44 8.01 2.54
C SER A 166 11.91 7.85 2.93
N VAL A 167 12.24 6.70 3.54
CA VAL A 167 13.60 6.43 4.03
C VAL A 167 14.61 6.42 2.90
N LEU A 168 14.31 5.84 1.73
CA LEU A 168 15.24 5.72 0.60
C LEU A 168 14.88 6.66 -0.56
N GLY A 169 13.95 7.59 -0.35
CA GLY A 169 13.50 8.53 -1.37
C GLY A 169 14.61 9.46 -1.88
N SER A 170 14.64 9.71 -3.19
CA SER A 170 15.71 10.45 -3.87
C SER A 170 15.86 11.93 -3.47
N LYS A 171 14.87 12.53 -2.79
CA LYS A 171 14.91 13.95 -2.40
C LYS A 171 15.19 14.18 -0.92
N SER A 172 14.60 13.38 -0.03
CA SER A 172 14.70 13.59 1.42
C SER A 172 15.19 12.36 2.20
N GLY A 173 15.40 11.23 1.53
CA GLY A 173 15.79 9.96 2.13
C GLY A 173 17.30 9.80 2.33
N PHE A 174 17.65 8.76 3.07
CA PHE A 174 18.98 8.20 3.31
C PHE A 174 19.35 7.17 2.24
N ASP A 175 20.55 6.60 2.34
CA ASP A 175 21.04 5.54 1.46
C ASP A 175 20.92 4.14 2.10
N SER A 176 20.48 4.07 3.38
CA SER A 176 20.13 2.81 4.04
C SER A 176 19.15 3.00 5.22
N ILE A 177 18.58 1.89 5.70
CA ILE A 177 17.71 1.89 6.89
C ILE A 177 18.53 2.19 8.15
N GLU A 178 19.76 1.70 8.24
CA GLU A 178 20.69 1.95 9.34
C GLU A 178 21.03 3.42 9.48
N ASP A 179 21.23 4.13 8.37
CA ASP A 179 21.49 5.57 8.38
C ASP A 179 20.33 6.38 8.99
N CYS A 180 19.10 5.89 8.79
CA CYS A 180 17.88 6.51 9.30
C CYS A 180 17.74 6.30 10.82
N TYR A 181 17.85 5.04 11.25
CA TYR A 181 17.51 4.60 12.62
C TYR A 181 18.71 4.44 13.56
N GLY A 182 19.93 4.54 13.06
CA GLY A 182 21.16 4.53 13.85
C GLY A 182 21.34 3.26 14.69
N ASP A 183 21.62 3.47 15.97
CA ASP A 183 21.85 2.43 16.98
C ASP A 183 20.63 1.52 17.21
N LEU A 184 19.42 1.98 16.86
CA LEU A 184 18.18 1.21 17.01
C LEU A 184 17.76 0.46 15.74
N ALA A 185 18.57 0.49 14.67
CA ALA A 185 18.21 -0.12 13.39
C ALA A 185 17.94 -1.64 13.47
N GLU A 186 18.49 -2.34 14.48
CA GLU A 186 18.22 -3.77 14.70
C GLU A 186 16.76 -4.08 15.09
N HIS A 187 16.01 -3.08 15.56
CA HIS A 187 14.59 -3.23 15.87
C HIS A 187 13.68 -3.18 14.63
N ILE A 188 14.22 -2.80 13.46
CA ILE A 188 13.49 -2.82 12.20
C ILE A 188 13.64 -4.22 11.57
N PHE A 189 12.52 -4.93 11.44
CA PHE A 189 12.48 -6.27 10.83
C PHE A 189 11.62 -6.33 9.57
N ALA A 190 10.89 -5.26 9.25
CA ALA A 190 10.08 -5.14 8.05
C ALA A 190 10.11 -3.71 7.52
N VAL A 191 9.94 -3.56 6.20
CA VAL A 191 9.86 -2.28 5.49
C VAL A 191 8.71 -2.33 4.49
N GLU A 192 8.03 -1.20 4.30
CA GLU A 192 6.90 -1.12 3.38
C GLU A 192 7.37 -0.68 1.99
N THR A 193 7.03 -1.45 0.95
CA THR A 193 7.37 -1.15 -0.45
C THR A 193 6.68 0.14 -0.90
N GLY A 194 5.36 0.18 -0.72
CA GLY A 194 4.47 1.23 -1.17
C GLY A 194 4.32 1.29 -2.69
N LEU A 195 3.29 2.01 -3.13
CA LEU A 195 2.78 2.09 -4.52
C LEU A 195 3.76 2.44 -5.64
N SER A 196 5.00 2.80 -5.32
CA SER A 196 6.02 3.20 -6.29
C SER A 196 7.11 2.14 -6.50
N SER A 197 7.07 1.03 -5.77
CA SER A 197 8.01 -0.08 -5.91
C SER A 197 7.33 -1.41 -5.61
N ASP A 198 7.89 -2.49 -6.13
CA ASP A 198 7.49 -3.85 -5.76
C ASP A 198 8.67 -4.61 -5.14
N PRO A 199 8.45 -5.85 -4.64
CA PRO A 199 9.52 -6.67 -4.08
C PRO A 199 10.69 -6.90 -5.02
N GLU A 200 10.46 -7.07 -6.33
CA GLU A 200 11.52 -7.30 -7.30
C GLU A 200 12.47 -6.11 -7.40
N MET A 201 11.92 -4.89 -7.46
CA MET A 201 12.69 -3.65 -7.39
C MET A 201 13.52 -3.59 -6.10
N ASN A 202 12.97 -4.00 -4.97
CA ASN A 202 13.67 -3.96 -3.68
C ASN A 202 14.83 -4.97 -3.60
N TRP A 203 14.70 -6.15 -4.23
CA TRP A 203 15.73 -7.19 -4.22
C TRP A 203 17.00 -6.81 -4.99
N HIS A 204 16.99 -5.71 -5.74
CA HIS A 204 18.19 -5.13 -6.33
C HIS A 204 19.17 -4.54 -5.30
N VAL A 205 18.75 -4.35 -4.05
CA VAL A 205 19.54 -3.71 -2.98
C VAL A 205 19.76 -4.72 -1.84
N SER A 206 20.94 -5.35 -1.79
CA SER A 206 21.21 -6.46 -0.86
C SER A 206 21.03 -6.11 0.62
N LYS A 207 21.20 -4.83 0.99
CA LYS A 207 20.96 -4.34 2.35
C LYS A 207 19.50 -4.50 2.80
N LEU A 208 18.56 -4.65 1.86
CA LEU A 208 17.15 -4.87 2.15
C LEU A 208 16.77 -6.33 2.40
N ASP A 209 17.62 -7.28 2.01
CA ASP A 209 17.33 -8.72 2.10
C ASP A 209 16.97 -9.21 3.50
N LYS A 210 17.47 -8.53 4.53
CA LYS A 210 17.22 -8.89 5.94
C LYS A 210 15.85 -8.47 6.44
N PHE A 211 15.15 -7.59 5.72
CA PHE A 211 13.82 -7.12 6.12
C PHE A 211 12.74 -7.90 5.41
N ARG A 212 11.61 -8.08 6.08
CA ARG A 212 10.38 -8.44 5.38
C ARG A 212 9.87 -7.26 4.58
N LEU A 213 9.53 -7.49 3.32
CA LEU A 213 8.77 -6.52 2.56
C LEU A 213 7.29 -6.67 2.90
N VAL A 214 6.64 -5.58 3.27
CA VAL A 214 5.18 -5.53 3.41
C VAL A 214 4.63 -4.56 2.38
N SER A 215 3.38 -4.77 2.00
CA SER A 215 2.67 -3.93 1.05
C SER A 215 1.32 -3.58 1.62
N ASN A 216 0.99 -2.29 1.63
CA ASN A 216 -0.21 -1.73 2.25
C ASN A 216 -0.71 -0.56 1.42
N SER A 217 -2.01 -0.31 1.47
CA SER A 217 -2.65 0.59 0.52
C SER A 217 -2.33 2.06 0.71
N ASP A 218 -1.96 2.53 1.91
CA ASP A 218 -2.03 3.96 2.25
C ASP A 218 -3.41 4.55 1.86
N ALA A 219 -4.48 3.84 2.26
CA ALA A 219 -5.84 4.17 1.82
C ALA A 219 -6.34 5.50 2.40
N HIS A 220 -6.59 6.45 1.50
CA HIS A 220 -7.27 7.72 1.79
C HIS A 220 -8.78 7.69 1.45
N SER A 221 -9.30 6.51 1.09
CA SER A 221 -10.74 6.27 0.91
C SER A 221 -11.02 4.78 1.09
N PRO A 222 -12.17 4.36 1.68
CA PRO A 222 -12.41 2.94 1.95
C PRO A 222 -12.38 2.05 0.69
N SER A 223 -12.81 2.56 -0.46
CA SER A 223 -12.79 1.81 -1.73
C SER A 223 -11.38 1.54 -2.29
N LYS A 224 -10.35 2.25 -1.78
CA LYS A 224 -8.95 2.06 -2.16
C LYS A 224 -8.19 1.10 -1.24
N LEU A 225 -8.83 0.55 -0.20
CA LEU A 225 -8.29 -0.57 0.58
C LEU A 225 -7.90 -1.73 -0.35
N ALA A 226 -6.87 -2.47 0.05
CA ALA A 226 -6.35 -3.64 -0.65
C ALA A 226 -5.89 -3.39 -2.10
N ARG A 227 -5.66 -2.14 -2.52
CA ARG A 227 -4.86 -1.90 -3.74
C ARG A 227 -3.43 -2.43 -3.60
N GLU A 228 -2.97 -2.51 -2.35
CA GLU A 228 -1.81 -3.24 -1.87
C GLU A 228 -2.20 -3.95 -0.58
N ALA A 229 -1.67 -5.15 -0.34
CA ALA A 229 -1.96 -5.94 0.86
C ALA A 229 -0.83 -6.94 1.17
N THR A 230 -0.74 -7.37 2.43
CA THR A 230 0.22 -8.41 2.85
C THR A 230 -0.51 -9.69 3.24
N VAL A 231 0.06 -10.84 2.85
CA VAL A 231 -0.56 -12.17 2.95
C VAL A 231 0.10 -13.03 4.02
N PHE A 232 -0.72 -13.68 4.84
CA PHE A 232 -0.29 -14.51 5.96
C PHE A 232 -1.07 -15.84 6.05
N THR A 233 -0.58 -16.81 6.82
CA THR A 233 -1.19 -18.15 6.98
C THR A 233 -1.58 -18.55 8.41
N LYS A 234 -1.08 -17.82 9.41
CA LYS A 234 -1.35 -18.08 10.85
C LYS A 234 -2.67 -17.42 11.25
N GLU A 235 -2.85 -17.15 12.54
CA GLU A 235 -4.01 -16.41 13.01
C GLU A 235 -3.95 -14.93 12.60
N PRO A 236 -5.08 -14.30 12.24
CA PRO A 236 -5.16 -12.87 11.96
C PRO A 236 -5.17 -12.10 13.28
N ASP A 237 -3.99 -11.97 13.88
CA ASP A 237 -3.78 -11.22 15.11
C ASP A 237 -2.43 -10.47 15.16
N TYR A 238 -2.30 -9.53 16.10
CA TYR A 238 -1.16 -8.63 16.21
C TYR A 238 0.15 -9.39 16.41
N TYR A 239 0.17 -10.34 17.34
CA TYR A 239 1.38 -11.07 17.72
C TYR A 239 1.79 -12.07 16.65
N SER A 240 0.83 -12.74 16.02
CA SER A 240 1.04 -13.63 14.87
C SER A 240 1.63 -12.85 13.70
N ILE A 241 1.12 -11.66 13.37
CA ILE A 241 1.67 -10.80 12.32
C ILE A 241 3.09 -10.35 12.68
N MET A 242 3.31 -9.80 13.87
CA MET A 242 4.63 -9.36 14.31
C MET A 242 5.66 -10.51 14.27
N ASN A 243 5.29 -11.70 14.75
CA ASN A 243 6.14 -12.88 14.70
C ASN A 243 6.41 -13.32 13.26
N ALA A 244 5.39 -13.33 12.41
CA ALA A 244 5.52 -13.68 11.00
C ALA A 244 6.43 -12.72 10.26
N LEU A 245 6.45 -11.43 10.61
CA LEU A 245 7.37 -10.45 10.05
C LEU A 245 8.81 -10.60 10.57
N LYS A 246 8.99 -10.91 11.87
CA LYS A 246 10.31 -11.14 12.49
C LYS A 246 10.99 -12.45 12.04
N THR A 247 10.24 -13.55 11.99
CA THR A 247 10.80 -14.92 11.90
C THR A 247 10.50 -15.60 10.58
N GLY A 248 9.28 -15.39 10.08
CA GLY A 248 8.81 -15.86 8.78
C GLY A 248 7.88 -17.03 8.84
N ASP A 249 7.71 -17.57 10.03
CA ASP A 249 6.63 -18.50 10.29
C ASP A 249 5.28 -17.78 10.16
N GLY A 250 4.63 -17.99 9.02
CA GLY A 250 3.31 -17.43 8.73
C GLY A 250 3.25 -16.34 7.67
N TYR A 251 4.39 -15.78 7.24
CA TYR A 251 4.43 -14.77 6.17
C TYR A 251 4.43 -15.46 4.80
N CYS A 252 3.60 -14.96 3.87
CA CYS A 252 3.43 -15.59 2.56
C CYS A 252 3.81 -14.71 1.39
N GLY A 253 3.78 -13.39 1.54
CA GLY A 253 4.11 -12.45 0.47
C GLY A 253 3.15 -11.26 0.42
N THR A 254 3.06 -10.67 -0.76
CA THR A 254 2.37 -9.39 -0.96
C THR A 254 1.49 -9.40 -2.20
N VAL A 255 0.46 -8.58 -2.14
CA VAL A 255 -0.37 -8.15 -3.26
C VAL A 255 0.06 -6.73 -3.58
N GLU A 256 0.52 -6.50 -4.80
CA GLU A 256 1.13 -5.24 -5.20
C GLU A 256 0.28 -4.50 -6.22
N PHE A 257 0.38 -3.19 -6.18
CA PHE A 257 0.05 -2.34 -7.31
C PHE A 257 1.17 -2.44 -8.37
N PHE A 258 0.89 -2.12 -9.63
CA PHE A 258 1.97 -2.03 -10.63
C PHE A 258 2.74 -0.72 -10.42
N PRO A 259 4.02 -0.76 -10.02
CA PRO A 259 4.77 0.45 -9.71
C PRO A 259 4.91 1.37 -10.94
N GLU A 260 4.84 0.83 -12.15
CA GLU A 260 4.87 1.57 -13.41
C GLU A 260 3.71 2.56 -13.54
N GLU A 261 2.57 2.32 -12.90
CA GLU A 261 1.46 3.29 -12.90
C GLU A 261 1.81 4.54 -12.07
N GLY A 262 2.81 4.48 -11.18
CA GLY A 262 3.24 5.58 -10.33
C GLY A 262 3.69 6.82 -11.12
N LYS A 263 3.34 8.02 -10.61
CA LYS A 263 3.62 9.32 -11.26
C LYS A 263 5.10 9.65 -11.50
N TYR A 264 5.97 8.97 -10.77
CA TYR A 264 7.40 9.19 -10.74
C TYR A 264 8.12 7.85 -10.81
N HIS A 265 7.58 6.88 -11.56
CA HIS A 265 8.23 5.58 -11.70
C HIS A 265 9.53 5.72 -12.48
N GLU A 266 9.44 6.16 -13.74
CA GLU A 266 10.60 6.44 -14.59
C GLU A 266 11.07 7.89 -14.50
N ASP A 267 12.28 8.12 -14.98
CA ASP A 267 12.79 9.46 -15.19
C ASP A 267 12.05 10.13 -16.35
N GLY A 268 11.85 11.44 -16.26
CA GLY A 268 11.30 12.12 -17.42
C GLY A 268 11.21 13.62 -17.37
N HIS A 269 10.71 14.16 -18.47
CA HIS A 269 10.44 15.57 -18.66
C HIS A 269 9.14 15.72 -19.44
N ARG A 270 8.04 15.85 -18.69
CA ARG A 270 6.66 15.86 -19.18
C ARG A 270 6.44 16.87 -20.30
N LYS A 271 6.99 18.08 -20.18
CA LYS A 271 6.82 19.13 -21.20
C LYS A 271 7.41 18.76 -22.57
N CYS A 272 8.30 17.76 -22.62
CA CYS A 272 8.92 17.28 -23.85
C CYS A 272 8.47 15.86 -24.21
N ASN A 273 7.54 15.26 -23.46
CA ASN A 273 7.13 13.86 -23.60
C ASN A 273 8.31 12.87 -23.61
N VAL A 274 9.29 13.11 -22.74
CA VAL A 274 10.47 12.24 -22.57
C VAL A 274 10.27 11.40 -21.31
N CYS A 275 10.26 10.09 -21.47
CA CYS A 275 10.24 9.07 -20.42
C CYS A 275 11.40 8.11 -20.71
N LEU A 276 12.30 7.91 -19.74
CA LEU A 276 13.56 7.20 -19.93
C LEU A 276 13.80 6.23 -18.80
N THR A 277 14.38 5.08 -19.14
CA THR A 277 14.88 4.13 -18.14
C THR A 277 16.08 4.69 -17.38
N PRO A 278 16.47 4.11 -16.24
CA PRO A 278 17.63 4.57 -15.49
C PRO A 278 18.93 4.56 -16.32
N GLU A 279 19.12 3.54 -17.16
CA GLU A 279 20.28 3.39 -18.04
C GLU A 279 20.32 4.48 -19.11
N GLU A 280 19.18 4.80 -19.73
CA GLU A 280 19.04 5.85 -20.72
C GLU A 280 19.31 7.24 -20.10
N THR A 281 18.75 7.50 -18.93
CA THR A 281 18.99 8.72 -18.15
C THR A 281 20.48 8.89 -17.83
N LYS A 282 21.17 7.83 -17.43
CA LYS A 282 22.63 7.84 -17.19
C LYS A 282 23.41 8.15 -18.46
N ALA A 283 23.05 7.55 -19.59
CA ALA A 283 23.71 7.81 -20.88
C ALA A 283 23.55 9.28 -21.33
N LEU A 284 22.46 9.94 -20.93
CA LEU A 284 22.19 11.35 -21.23
C LEU A 284 22.63 12.32 -20.11
N ASN A 285 23.37 11.83 -19.10
CA ASN A 285 23.82 12.62 -17.94
C ASN A 285 22.67 13.34 -17.20
N GLY A 286 21.47 12.73 -17.16
CA GLY A 286 20.29 13.31 -16.51
C GLY A 286 19.71 14.53 -17.24
N ILE A 287 20.07 14.77 -18.50
CA ILE A 287 19.63 15.93 -19.28
C ILE A 287 18.62 15.51 -20.34
N CYS A 288 17.52 16.26 -20.45
CA CYS A 288 16.50 16.07 -21.46
C CYS A 288 17.10 16.31 -22.87
N PRO A 289 17.01 15.34 -23.80
CA PRO A 289 17.61 15.45 -25.13
C PRO A 289 16.89 16.46 -26.03
N VAL A 290 15.66 16.88 -25.67
CA VAL A 290 14.85 17.81 -26.46
C VAL A 290 15.12 19.26 -26.09
N CYS A 291 15.28 19.57 -24.80
CA CYS A 291 15.35 20.96 -24.32
C CYS A 291 16.59 21.32 -23.49
N GLY A 292 17.47 20.35 -23.20
CA GLY A 292 18.70 20.57 -22.44
C GLY A 292 18.51 20.84 -20.94
N LYS A 293 17.30 20.73 -20.41
CA LYS A 293 17.01 20.89 -18.98
C LYS A 293 17.18 19.57 -18.22
N PRO A 294 17.41 19.60 -16.90
CA PRO A 294 17.43 18.39 -16.09
C PRO A 294 16.13 17.59 -16.17
N LEU A 295 16.23 16.26 -16.16
CA LEU A 295 15.12 15.33 -16.01
C LEU A 295 14.63 15.32 -14.55
N THR A 296 13.33 15.07 -14.35
CA THR A 296 12.78 14.70 -13.05
C THR A 296 13.14 13.23 -12.80
N ILE A 297 13.93 12.98 -11.75
CA ILE A 297 14.41 11.64 -11.40
C ILE A 297 13.29 10.78 -10.80
N GLY A 298 13.11 9.60 -11.37
CA GLY A 298 12.10 8.61 -10.95
C GLY A 298 12.55 7.70 -9.80
N VAL A 299 11.63 6.86 -9.34
CA VAL A 299 11.86 5.84 -8.32
C VAL A 299 12.71 4.70 -8.86
N SER A 300 12.47 4.28 -10.11
CA SER A 300 13.27 3.27 -10.81
C SER A 300 14.76 3.66 -10.81
N TYR A 301 15.06 4.93 -11.10
CA TYR A 301 16.43 5.44 -11.04
C TYR A 301 17.03 5.38 -9.64
N ARG A 302 16.25 5.77 -8.62
CA ARG A 302 16.72 5.76 -7.21
C ARG A 302 17.03 4.34 -6.73
N VAL A 303 16.20 3.36 -7.11
CA VAL A 303 16.49 1.94 -6.86
C VAL A 303 17.77 1.52 -7.57
N ASN A 304 17.91 1.87 -8.85
CA ASN A 304 19.10 1.55 -9.66
C ASN A 304 20.38 2.24 -9.13
N GLU A 305 20.27 3.42 -8.51
CA GLU A 305 21.37 4.14 -7.86
C GLU A 305 21.87 3.39 -6.62
N LEU A 306 20.96 2.85 -5.80
CA LEU A 306 21.30 2.10 -4.58
C LEU A 306 21.56 0.61 -4.84
N SER A 307 21.28 0.13 -6.05
CA SER A 307 21.42 -1.28 -6.40
C SER A 307 22.88 -1.74 -6.43
N ASP A 308 23.12 -2.90 -5.83
CA ASP A 308 24.38 -3.63 -5.86
C ASP A 308 24.29 -4.95 -6.63
N ARG A 309 23.17 -5.18 -7.35
CA ARG A 309 22.89 -6.39 -8.16
C ARG A 309 22.39 -6.03 -9.55
N LYS A 310 23.13 -6.45 -10.60
CA LYS A 310 22.85 -6.02 -11.98
C LYS A 310 22.33 -7.08 -12.94
N GLU A 311 22.48 -8.37 -12.65
CA GLU A 311 22.25 -9.41 -13.68
C GLU A 311 21.25 -10.51 -13.27
N ILE A 312 21.34 -11.05 -12.05
CA ILE A 312 20.42 -12.08 -11.57
C ILE A 312 19.97 -11.72 -10.17
N ILE A 313 18.67 -11.47 -10.02
CA ILE A 313 18.03 -11.24 -8.74
C ILE A 313 17.52 -12.58 -8.25
N ILE A 314 18.21 -13.14 -7.26
CA ILE A 314 17.68 -14.29 -6.52
C ILE A 314 16.85 -13.71 -5.38
N PRO A 315 15.55 -14.05 -5.27
CA PRO A 315 14.74 -13.61 -4.14
C PRO A 315 15.42 -14.01 -2.82
N PRO A 316 15.55 -13.09 -1.84
CA PRO A 316 16.18 -13.38 -0.57
C PRO A 316 15.37 -14.41 0.24
N ALA A 317 15.99 -15.01 1.26
CA ALA A 317 15.31 -15.98 2.13
C ALA A 317 14.08 -15.41 2.86
N THR A 318 13.98 -14.09 2.99
CA THR A 318 12.84 -13.36 3.57
C THR A 318 11.70 -13.15 2.58
N ALA A 319 11.91 -13.41 1.29
CA ALA A 319 10.95 -13.16 0.22
C ALA A 319 9.70 -14.05 0.37
N GLY A 320 8.56 -13.47 0.01
CA GLY A 320 7.30 -14.17 -0.18
C GLY A 320 6.87 -14.13 -1.64
N GLN A 321 5.71 -14.70 -1.94
CA GLN A 321 5.13 -14.64 -3.27
C GLN A 321 4.52 -13.26 -3.54
N THR A 322 4.90 -12.65 -4.65
CA THR A 322 4.41 -11.35 -5.08
C THR A 322 3.34 -11.51 -6.14
N PHE A 323 2.26 -10.74 -6.02
CA PHE A 323 1.17 -10.76 -6.97
C PHE A 323 0.72 -9.34 -7.31
N SER A 324 1.02 -8.88 -8.51
CA SER A 324 0.54 -7.58 -8.97
C SER A 324 -0.93 -7.66 -9.38
N LEU A 325 -1.74 -6.68 -9.00
CA LEU A 325 -3.14 -6.57 -9.40
C LEU A 325 -3.48 -5.23 -10.06
N VAL A 326 -4.58 -5.23 -10.81
CA VAL A 326 -5.31 -4.03 -11.18
C VAL A 326 -6.64 -4.09 -10.42
N PRO A 327 -7.06 -3.05 -9.68
CA PRO A 327 -8.33 -3.04 -8.96
C PRO A 327 -9.49 -3.43 -9.86
N LEU A 328 -10.44 -4.23 -9.34
CA LEU A 328 -11.53 -4.77 -10.17
C LEU A 328 -12.36 -3.66 -10.82
N GLN A 329 -12.56 -2.53 -10.13
CA GLN A 329 -13.25 -1.38 -10.70
C GLN A 329 -12.53 -0.79 -11.92
N GLU A 330 -11.20 -0.84 -11.97
CA GLU A 330 -10.39 -0.36 -13.09
C GLU A 330 -10.45 -1.34 -14.27
N ILE A 331 -10.39 -2.66 -14.00
CA ILE A 331 -10.64 -3.70 -15.02
C ILE A 331 -12.04 -3.54 -15.64
N LEU A 332 -13.06 -3.33 -14.81
CA LEU A 332 -14.43 -3.15 -15.29
C LEU A 332 -14.60 -1.85 -16.07
N ALA A 333 -13.95 -0.77 -15.64
CA ALA A 333 -13.93 0.50 -16.36
C ALA A 333 -13.33 0.37 -17.75
N GLU A 334 -12.20 -0.34 -17.87
CA GLU A 334 -11.54 -0.65 -19.13
C GLU A 334 -12.48 -1.46 -20.04
N ILE A 335 -13.02 -2.59 -19.56
CA ILE A 335 -13.95 -3.46 -20.30
C ILE A 335 -15.18 -2.70 -20.80
N LEU A 336 -15.76 -1.83 -19.97
CA LEU A 336 -16.97 -1.09 -20.29
C LEU A 336 -16.73 0.18 -21.12
N GLY A 337 -15.47 0.64 -21.22
CA GLY A 337 -15.09 1.87 -21.90
C GLY A 337 -15.64 3.13 -21.23
N VAL A 338 -15.69 3.14 -19.89
CA VAL A 338 -16.22 4.24 -19.07
C VAL A 338 -15.31 4.50 -17.87
N GLY A 339 -15.50 5.62 -17.17
CA GLY A 339 -14.75 5.90 -15.95
C GLY A 339 -15.07 4.94 -14.79
N THR A 340 -14.09 4.73 -13.91
CA THR A 340 -14.18 3.90 -12.69
C THR A 340 -15.31 4.33 -11.75
N ALA A 341 -15.60 5.63 -11.68
CA ALA A 341 -16.69 6.20 -10.88
C ALA A 341 -18.09 6.06 -11.51
N SER A 342 -18.22 5.38 -12.66
CA SER A 342 -19.51 5.25 -13.32
C SER A 342 -20.46 4.33 -12.56
N LYS A 343 -21.77 4.61 -12.67
CA LYS A 343 -22.82 3.75 -12.09
C LYS A 343 -22.80 2.34 -12.65
N SER A 344 -22.42 2.17 -13.92
CA SER A 344 -22.27 0.87 -14.57
C SER A 344 -21.14 0.04 -13.98
N VAL A 345 -19.98 0.65 -13.71
CA VAL A 345 -18.86 -0.04 -13.03
C VAL A 345 -19.28 -0.42 -11.61
N SER A 346 -19.93 0.49 -10.88
CA SER A 346 -20.38 0.21 -9.51
C SER A 346 -21.39 -0.95 -9.48
N ALA A 347 -22.39 -0.94 -10.36
CA ALA A 347 -23.39 -2.00 -10.44
C ALA A 347 -22.79 -3.36 -10.80
N GLU A 348 -21.85 -3.39 -11.74
CA GLU A 348 -21.17 -4.62 -12.14
C GLU A 348 -20.23 -5.15 -11.04
N TYR A 349 -19.54 -4.24 -10.35
CA TYR A 349 -18.74 -4.57 -9.18
C TYR A 349 -19.60 -5.24 -8.08
N GLU A 350 -20.74 -4.66 -7.70
CA GLU A 350 -21.66 -5.27 -6.74
C GLU A 350 -22.15 -6.65 -7.18
N ARG A 351 -22.53 -6.78 -8.47
CA ARG A 351 -23.03 -8.02 -9.04
C ARG A 351 -21.98 -9.13 -8.94
N LEU A 352 -20.73 -8.81 -9.26
CA LEU A 352 -19.63 -9.77 -9.21
C LEU A 352 -19.28 -10.12 -7.77
N THR A 353 -19.16 -9.15 -6.87
CA THR A 353 -18.80 -9.45 -5.48
C THR A 353 -19.89 -10.23 -4.75
N SER A 354 -21.16 -10.00 -5.10
CA SER A 354 -22.29 -10.79 -4.57
C SER A 354 -22.29 -12.24 -5.09
N LYS A 355 -21.77 -12.47 -6.31
CA LYS A 355 -21.80 -13.79 -6.95
C LYS A 355 -20.57 -14.65 -6.63
N PHE A 356 -19.39 -14.03 -6.60
CA PHE A 356 -18.11 -14.72 -6.55
C PHE A 356 -17.32 -14.48 -5.26
N GLY A 357 -17.83 -13.63 -4.36
CA GLY A 357 -17.15 -13.27 -3.12
C GLY A 357 -16.33 -11.99 -3.24
N SER A 358 -15.28 -11.86 -2.44
CA SER A 358 -14.51 -10.62 -2.36
C SER A 358 -13.75 -10.27 -3.65
N GLU A 359 -13.35 -9.00 -3.79
CA GLU A 359 -12.52 -8.54 -4.91
C GLU A 359 -11.23 -9.36 -5.04
N LEU A 360 -10.49 -9.55 -3.95
CA LEU A 360 -9.27 -10.36 -3.97
C LEU A 360 -9.56 -11.81 -4.39
N SER A 361 -10.67 -12.41 -3.93
CA SER A 361 -11.08 -13.75 -4.38
C SER A 361 -11.31 -13.79 -5.89
N ILE A 362 -12.05 -12.82 -6.45
CA ILE A 362 -12.29 -12.72 -7.90
C ILE A 362 -10.97 -12.61 -8.67
N LEU A 363 -10.07 -11.73 -8.23
CA LEU A 363 -8.81 -11.46 -8.92
C LEU A 363 -7.79 -12.59 -8.76
N ARG A 364 -7.83 -13.38 -7.68
CA ARG A 364 -6.77 -14.34 -7.34
C ARG A 364 -7.19 -15.82 -7.37
N GLU A 365 -8.39 -16.13 -6.91
CA GLU A 365 -8.75 -17.48 -6.50
C GLU A 365 -9.83 -18.10 -7.40
N VAL A 366 -10.87 -17.33 -7.76
CA VAL A 366 -11.97 -17.82 -8.59
C VAL A 366 -11.43 -18.37 -9.92
N PRO A 367 -11.81 -19.60 -10.35
CA PRO A 367 -11.33 -20.16 -11.60
C PRO A 367 -11.68 -19.26 -12.80
N VAL A 368 -10.72 -19.06 -13.69
CA VAL A 368 -10.90 -18.22 -14.89
C VAL A 368 -12.11 -18.66 -15.72
N ASP A 369 -12.35 -19.97 -15.83
CA ASP A 369 -13.48 -20.51 -16.60
C ASP A 369 -14.84 -20.13 -16.01
N GLU A 370 -14.95 -19.99 -14.68
CA GLU A 370 -16.18 -19.51 -14.04
C GLU A 370 -16.41 -18.02 -14.31
N LEU A 371 -15.34 -17.22 -14.28
CA LEU A 371 -15.40 -15.81 -14.65
C LEU A 371 -15.79 -15.65 -16.12
N LYS A 372 -15.21 -16.44 -17.03
CA LYS A 372 -15.54 -16.44 -18.46
C LYS A 372 -17.01 -16.75 -18.72
N ARG A 373 -17.63 -17.66 -17.95
CA ARG A 373 -19.07 -17.93 -18.02
C ARG A 373 -19.94 -16.74 -17.62
N SER A 374 -19.45 -15.86 -16.72
CA SER A 374 -20.17 -14.64 -16.35
C SER A 374 -19.88 -13.47 -17.29
N SER A 375 -18.65 -13.32 -17.75
CA SER A 375 -18.20 -12.32 -18.71
C SER A 375 -16.90 -12.82 -19.34
N THR A 376 -16.92 -13.13 -20.64
CA THR A 376 -15.75 -13.61 -21.37
C THR A 376 -14.58 -12.63 -21.25
N LEU A 377 -14.86 -11.33 -21.32
CA LEU A 377 -13.85 -10.27 -21.19
C LEU A 377 -13.28 -10.22 -19.77
N LEU A 378 -14.10 -10.34 -18.72
CA LEU A 378 -13.59 -10.37 -17.34
C LEU A 378 -12.67 -11.57 -17.11
N GLY A 379 -13.08 -12.76 -17.56
CA GLY A 379 -12.26 -13.95 -17.41
C GLY A 379 -10.93 -13.87 -18.18
N GLU A 380 -10.94 -13.26 -19.38
CA GLU A 380 -9.71 -12.99 -20.13
C GLU A 380 -8.82 -11.96 -19.41
N ALA A 381 -9.39 -10.86 -18.92
CA ALA A 381 -8.68 -9.82 -18.19
C ALA A 381 -7.96 -10.40 -16.95
N VAL A 382 -8.68 -11.19 -16.14
CA VAL A 382 -8.11 -11.86 -14.96
C VAL A 382 -7.06 -12.90 -15.35
N SER A 383 -7.25 -13.63 -16.46
CA SER A 383 -6.24 -14.56 -16.97
C SER A 383 -4.94 -13.86 -17.35
N ARG A 384 -5.04 -12.71 -18.05
CA ARG A 384 -3.89 -11.88 -18.43
C ARG A 384 -3.18 -11.32 -17.21
N LEU A 385 -3.94 -10.78 -16.26
CA LEU A 385 -3.43 -10.28 -14.99
C LEU A 385 -2.63 -11.35 -14.24
N ARG A 386 -3.21 -12.53 -14.01
CA ARG A 386 -2.58 -13.63 -13.28
C ARG A 386 -1.34 -14.23 -13.97
N THR A 387 -1.21 -14.03 -15.28
CA THR A 387 -0.06 -14.51 -16.07
C THR A 387 0.95 -13.41 -16.40
N GLY A 388 0.78 -12.20 -15.85
CA GLY A 388 1.67 -11.06 -16.09
C GLY A 388 1.60 -10.49 -17.50
N LYS A 389 0.60 -10.88 -18.31
CA LYS A 389 0.40 -10.38 -19.69
C LYS A 389 -0.34 -9.04 -19.66
N VAL A 390 0.29 -8.06 -19.04
CA VAL A 390 -0.27 -6.72 -18.80
C VAL A 390 0.52 -5.71 -19.62
N ILE A 391 -0.20 -4.79 -20.27
CA ILE A 391 0.41 -3.70 -21.04
C ILE A 391 0.74 -2.59 -20.05
N LYS A 392 2.01 -2.22 -19.96
CA LYS A 392 2.51 -1.22 -19.03
C LYS A 392 3.08 -0.04 -19.79
N GLN A 393 2.60 1.15 -19.46
CA GLN A 393 3.22 2.41 -19.85
C GLN A 393 3.60 3.15 -18.57
N ALA A 394 4.89 3.34 -18.34
CA ALA A 394 5.36 3.94 -17.09
C ALA A 394 4.97 5.42 -16.97
N GLY A 395 4.63 5.83 -15.75
CA GLY A 395 4.46 7.22 -15.36
C GLY A 395 5.79 7.92 -15.09
N TYR A 396 5.81 9.23 -15.28
CA TYR A 396 7.01 10.06 -15.16
C TYR A 396 6.63 11.54 -14.93
N ASP A 397 7.51 12.29 -14.27
CA ASP A 397 7.40 13.76 -14.07
C ASP A 397 5.99 14.26 -13.68
N GLY A 398 5.32 13.52 -12.79
CA GLY A 398 4.01 13.88 -12.23
C GLY A 398 2.80 13.33 -13.00
N GLU A 399 3.00 12.63 -14.12
CA GLU A 399 1.95 11.93 -14.87
C GLU A 399 1.89 10.46 -14.46
N TYR A 400 0.69 9.97 -14.14
CA TYR A 400 0.47 8.55 -13.89
C TYR A 400 0.78 7.73 -15.14
N GLY A 401 1.33 6.55 -14.93
CA GLY A 401 1.41 5.53 -15.96
C GLY A 401 0.04 4.97 -16.28
N ILE A 402 0.01 4.03 -17.22
CA ILE A 402 -1.20 3.38 -17.69
C ILE A 402 -0.95 1.88 -17.67
N ILE A 403 -1.82 1.15 -16.97
CA ILE A 403 -1.86 -0.29 -16.94
C ILE A 403 -3.13 -0.75 -17.64
N ARG A 404 -2.98 -1.59 -18.67
CA ARG A 404 -4.11 -2.12 -19.46
C ARG A 404 -4.04 -3.63 -19.59
N LEU A 405 -5.21 -4.25 -19.64
CA LEU A 405 -5.34 -5.68 -19.89
C LEU A 405 -5.69 -5.98 -21.35
N PHE A 406 -6.09 -4.97 -22.13
CA PHE A 406 -6.44 -5.11 -23.54
C PHE A 406 -5.69 -4.13 -24.44
N GLU A 407 -5.32 -4.62 -25.62
CA GLU A 407 -4.76 -3.82 -26.70
C GLU A 407 -5.83 -2.93 -27.35
N ASP A 408 -5.37 -1.86 -28.01
CA ASP A 408 -6.25 -1.01 -28.79
C ASP A 408 -6.94 -1.82 -29.90
N GLY A 409 -8.28 -1.81 -29.89
CA GLY A 409 -9.09 -2.55 -30.87
C GLY A 409 -9.71 -3.85 -30.35
N GLU A 410 -9.21 -4.44 -29.26
CA GLU A 410 -9.77 -5.70 -28.70
C GLU A 410 -11.16 -5.50 -28.08
N LEU A 411 -11.42 -4.31 -27.52
CA LEU A 411 -12.66 -3.97 -26.82
C LEU A 411 -13.72 -3.30 -27.71
N VAL A 412 -13.49 -3.17 -29.02
CA VAL A 412 -14.42 -2.50 -29.92
C VAL A 412 -15.74 -3.27 -29.98
N LYS A 413 -16.82 -2.63 -29.51
CA LYS A 413 -18.18 -3.10 -29.79
C LYS A 413 -18.33 -3.23 -31.30
N LYS A 414 -18.45 -4.46 -31.82
CA LYS A 414 -18.97 -4.69 -33.17
C LYS A 414 -20.27 -3.90 -33.27
N LYS A 415 -20.28 -2.80 -34.02
CA LYS A 415 -21.53 -2.15 -34.43
C LYS A 415 -22.30 -3.22 -35.19
N VAL A 416 -23.33 -3.78 -34.56
CA VAL A 416 -24.33 -4.58 -35.27
C VAL A 416 -24.98 -3.61 -36.24
N CYS A 417 -24.56 -3.64 -37.51
CA CYS A 417 -25.34 -3.03 -38.57
C CYS A 417 -26.71 -3.70 -38.51
N LYS A 418 -27.72 -2.97 -38.03
CA LYS A 418 -29.11 -3.37 -38.26
C LYS A 418 -29.28 -3.49 -39.78
N PRO A 419 -29.76 -4.63 -40.31
CA PRO A 419 -30.11 -4.70 -41.72
C PRO A 419 -31.14 -3.60 -41.97
N LYS A 420 -30.90 -2.77 -42.99
CA LYS A 420 -31.91 -1.83 -43.48
C LYS A 420 -33.12 -2.67 -43.90
N ALA A 421 -34.27 -2.38 -43.29
CA ALA A 421 -35.57 -2.91 -43.70
C ALA A 421 -35.94 -2.40 -45.09
#